data_AF-A0A067FBP0-F1
#
_entry.id   AF-A0A067FBP0-F1
#
_cell.length_a   1.000
_cell.length_b   1.000
_cell.length_c   1.000
_cell.angle_alpha   90.00
_cell.angle_beta   90.00
_cell.angle_gamma   90.00
#
_symmetry.space_group_name_H-M   'P 1'
#
loop_
_entity.id
_entity.type
_entity.pdbx_description
1 polymer ?
#
loop_
_entity_poly.entity_id
_entity_poly.type
_entity_poly.pdbx_seq_one_letter_code
_entity_poly.pdbx_strand_id
1 'polypeptide(L)'
;MDNEFCEEGLEVPSGILTGISLGISTDTEKEKLSVMEIGAVSEVTNPRLGLPNPTNECSSCGAKDRKACEGHFGFIKFPFTILHPYFLSDIAKLLNSICPKCKTIRKERQKGAGSSRKEQPRVCKYCVRNPAQWYPRMRFKLSSKDLSGKTAIIVEIDEKLSKKNKKLPDDYWGFIPFDAQQEENSVKPNRKVLSCKQ
;
A
#
# COMPACT_ATOMS: atom_id res chain seq x y z
N MET A 1 -10.21 -35.76 -48.32
CA MET A 1 -9.85 -34.41 -48.82
C MET A 1 -9.32 -33.68 -47.63
N ASP A 2 -8.04 -33.91 -47.43
CA ASP A 2 -7.43 -33.92 -46.13
C ASP A 2 -6.65 -32.62 -46.09
N ASN A 3 -7.24 -31.62 -45.43
CA ASN A 3 -6.68 -30.28 -45.43
C ASN A 3 -5.56 -30.19 -44.38
N GLU A 4 -4.49 -30.91 -44.68
CA GLU A 4 -3.19 -30.86 -44.04
C GLU A 4 -2.63 -29.44 -44.22
N PHE A 5 -2.87 -28.59 -43.22
CA PHE A 5 -2.20 -27.30 -43.10
C PHE A 5 -1.27 -27.37 -41.90
N CYS A 6 0.00 -27.11 -42.18
CA CYS A 6 1.09 -27.35 -41.25
C CYS A 6 0.91 -26.52 -39.97
N GLU A 7 0.87 -27.19 -38.83
CA GLU A 7 1.43 -26.58 -37.62
C GLU A 7 2.93 -26.40 -37.89
N GLU A 8 3.34 -25.18 -38.25
CA GLU A 8 4.74 -24.77 -38.10
C GLU A 8 5.05 -24.82 -36.60
N GLY A 9 5.47 -26.00 -36.15
CA GLY A 9 5.79 -26.27 -34.76
C GLY A 9 6.94 -25.38 -34.32
N LEU A 10 6.62 -24.23 -33.72
CA LEU A 10 7.55 -23.58 -32.81
C LEU A 10 7.87 -24.62 -31.74
N GLU A 11 9.11 -25.14 -31.77
CA GLU A 11 9.64 -25.95 -30.69
C GLU A 11 9.69 -25.09 -29.42
N VAL A 12 8.61 -25.13 -28.64
CA VAL A 12 8.53 -24.44 -27.35
C VAL A 12 9.59 -25.07 -26.44
N PRO A 13 10.60 -24.31 -25.96
CA PRO A 13 11.69 -24.90 -25.19
C PRO A 13 11.17 -25.59 -23.93
N SER A 14 11.50 -26.86 -23.77
CA SER A 14 11.13 -27.61 -22.56
C SER A 14 11.94 -27.11 -21.35
N GLY A 15 11.27 -26.97 -20.20
CA GLY A 15 11.88 -26.49 -18.97
C GLY A 15 11.29 -27.16 -17.74
N ILE A 16 12.11 -27.31 -16.70
CA ILE A 16 11.69 -27.87 -15.40
C ILE A 16 11.50 -26.70 -14.43
N LEU A 17 10.34 -26.64 -13.78
CA LEU A 17 10.06 -25.65 -12.73
C LEU A 17 10.91 -25.93 -11.49
N THR A 18 11.91 -25.07 -11.22
CA THR A 18 12.85 -25.23 -10.10
C THR A 18 12.40 -24.55 -8.80
N GLY A 19 11.47 -23.59 -8.87
CA GLY A 19 10.97 -22.87 -7.70
C GLY A 19 9.95 -21.79 -8.07
N ILE A 20 9.29 -21.25 -7.05
CA ILE A 20 8.28 -20.19 -7.17
C ILE A 20 8.67 -19.04 -6.24
N SER A 21 8.72 -17.82 -6.78
CA SER A 21 8.94 -16.60 -6.00
C SER A 21 7.60 -15.88 -5.77
N LEU A 22 7.40 -15.35 -4.56
CA LEU A 22 6.20 -14.60 -4.19
C LEU A 22 6.58 -13.15 -3.88
N GLY A 23 5.84 -12.21 -4.45
CA GLY A 23 6.09 -10.77 -4.31
C GLY A 23 4.83 -9.94 -4.50
N ILE A 24 4.96 -8.63 -4.28
CA ILE A 24 3.90 -7.65 -4.53
C ILE A 24 4.20 -6.96 -5.85
N SER A 25 3.29 -7.08 -6.83
CA SER A 25 3.46 -6.46 -8.14
C SER A 25 3.45 -4.93 -8.06
N THR A 26 4.51 -4.33 -8.60
CA THR A 26 4.66 -2.88 -8.80
C THR A 26 3.77 -2.37 -9.92
N ASP A 27 3.46 -1.07 -9.93
CA ASP A 27 2.57 -0.50 -10.95
C ASP A 27 3.18 -0.60 -12.37
N THR A 28 4.51 -0.48 -12.49
CA THR A 28 5.23 -0.70 -13.76
C THR A 28 5.15 -2.15 -14.25
N GLU A 29 5.08 -3.14 -13.36
CA GLU A 29 4.86 -4.55 -13.76
C GLU A 29 3.41 -4.76 -14.21
N LYS A 30 2.42 -4.18 -13.52
CA LYS A 30 1.01 -4.22 -13.93
C LYS A 30 0.81 -3.59 -15.31
N GLU A 31 1.39 -2.42 -15.55
CA GLU A 31 1.34 -1.71 -16.84
C GLU A 31 1.98 -2.55 -17.96
N LYS A 32 3.08 -3.26 -17.69
CA LYS A 32 3.76 -4.14 -18.68
C LYS A 32 3.05 -5.47 -18.95
N LEU A 33 2.42 -6.06 -17.93
CA LEU A 33 1.69 -7.33 -18.05
C LEU A 33 0.28 -7.15 -18.63
N SER A 34 -0.21 -5.93 -18.68
CA SER A 34 -1.57 -5.61 -19.15
C SER A 34 -1.60 -5.19 -20.61
N VAL A 35 -2.62 -5.62 -21.34
CA VAL A 35 -2.85 -5.23 -22.74
C VAL A 35 -3.54 -3.86 -22.88
N MET A 36 -4.15 -3.36 -21.79
CA MET A 36 -4.75 -2.03 -21.73
C MET A 36 -4.99 -1.51 -20.30
N GLU A 37 -5.08 -0.18 -20.19
CA GLU A 37 -5.75 0.49 -19.07
C GLU A 37 -7.27 0.40 -19.26
N ILE A 38 -8.01 0.25 -18.15
CA ILE A 38 -9.47 0.27 -18.09
C ILE A 38 -9.87 1.55 -17.34
N GLY A 39 -10.31 2.56 -18.09
CA GLY A 39 -10.75 3.86 -17.57
C GLY A 39 -12.29 3.99 -17.50
N ALA A 40 -13.03 3.23 -18.32
CA ALA A 40 -14.48 3.28 -18.38
C ALA A 40 -15.15 1.91 -18.15
N VAL A 41 -16.38 1.92 -17.61
CA VAL A 41 -17.16 0.70 -17.34
C VAL A 41 -17.43 -0.11 -18.61
N SER A 42 -17.55 0.54 -19.77
CA SER A 42 -17.71 -0.11 -21.07
C SER A 42 -16.46 -0.87 -21.56
N GLU A 43 -15.29 -0.66 -20.95
CA GLU A 43 -14.04 -1.27 -21.37
C GLU A 43 -13.77 -2.62 -20.69
N VAL A 44 -14.53 -2.99 -19.65
CA VAL A 44 -14.36 -4.28 -18.94
C VAL A 44 -14.71 -5.50 -19.81
N THR A 45 -15.42 -5.29 -20.93
CA THR A 45 -15.74 -6.31 -21.94
C THR A 45 -14.99 -6.09 -23.26
N ASN A 46 -13.91 -5.28 -23.25
CA ASN A 46 -13.12 -4.99 -24.44
C ASN A 46 -12.52 -6.29 -25.03
N PRO A 47 -12.60 -6.53 -26.35
CA PRO A 47 -12.07 -7.73 -26.99
C PRO A 47 -10.58 -8.04 -26.76
N ARG A 48 -9.78 -7.04 -26.36
CA ARG A 48 -8.38 -7.25 -25.94
C ARG A 48 -8.25 -8.08 -24.66
N LEU A 49 -9.23 -8.04 -23.75
CA LEU A 49 -9.18 -8.74 -22.46
C LEU A 49 -9.43 -10.25 -22.56
N GLY A 50 -9.92 -10.75 -23.70
CA GLY A 50 -10.16 -12.17 -23.95
C GLY A 50 -11.59 -12.47 -24.41
N LEU A 51 -12.06 -13.69 -24.16
CA LEU A 51 -13.40 -14.17 -24.50
C LEU A 51 -14.19 -14.58 -23.23
N PRO A 52 -15.53 -14.44 -23.20
CA PRO A 52 -16.39 -13.89 -24.25
C PRO A 52 -16.31 -12.36 -24.33
N ASN A 53 -16.42 -11.83 -25.55
CA ASN A 53 -16.45 -10.40 -25.83
C ASN A 53 -17.48 -10.10 -26.96
N PRO A 54 -17.81 -8.82 -27.22
CA PRO A 54 -18.81 -8.46 -28.23
C PRO A 54 -18.47 -8.83 -29.68
N THR A 55 -17.20 -9.03 -30.02
CA THR A 55 -16.73 -9.36 -31.38
C THR A 55 -16.57 -10.85 -31.63
N ASN A 56 -16.72 -11.71 -30.60
CA ASN A 56 -16.48 -13.17 -30.64
C ASN A 56 -15.07 -13.58 -31.14
N GLU A 57 -14.11 -12.66 -31.10
CA GLU A 57 -12.71 -12.85 -31.45
C GLU A 57 -11.87 -11.98 -30.51
N CYS A 58 -10.78 -12.51 -29.96
CA CYS A 58 -9.89 -11.75 -29.08
C CYS A 58 -8.87 -10.95 -29.89
N SER A 59 -8.89 -9.63 -29.78
CA SER A 59 -7.97 -8.75 -30.51
C SER A 59 -6.51 -8.80 -30.04
N SER A 60 -6.20 -9.52 -28.96
CA SER A 60 -4.84 -9.64 -28.41
C SER A 60 -4.12 -10.93 -28.81
N CYS A 61 -4.84 -12.04 -29.01
CA CYS A 61 -4.26 -13.33 -29.45
C CYS A 61 -4.91 -13.91 -30.73
N GLY A 62 -5.94 -13.28 -31.30
CA GLY A 62 -6.65 -13.76 -32.49
C GLY A 62 -7.60 -14.94 -32.26
N ALA A 63 -7.64 -15.49 -31.03
CA ALA A 63 -8.49 -16.64 -30.71
C ALA A 63 -9.98 -16.33 -30.83
N LYS A 64 -10.73 -17.23 -31.48
CA LYS A 64 -12.20 -17.21 -31.60
C LYS A 64 -12.89 -18.11 -30.58
N ASP A 65 -12.18 -19.15 -30.13
CA ASP A 65 -12.68 -20.11 -29.16
C ASP A 65 -12.18 -19.82 -27.74
N ARG A 66 -13.08 -19.96 -26.76
CA ARG A 66 -12.76 -19.81 -25.32
C ARG A 66 -11.71 -20.79 -24.81
N LYS A 67 -11.43 -21.88 -25.54
CA LYS A 67 -10.38 -22.86 -25.21
C LYS A 67 -8.99 -22.43 -25.68
N ALA A 68 -8.91 -21.53 -26.66
CA ALA A 68 -7.67 -21.03 -27.24
C ALA A 68 -7.27 -19.63 -26.70
N CYS A 69 -8.09 -19.06 -25.80
CA CYS A 69 -7.85 -17.77 -25.16
C CYS A 69 -7.81 -17.96 -23.64
N GLU A 70 -6.63 -17.86 -23.03
CA GLU A 70 -6.46 -17.92 -21.57
C GLU A 70 -6.97 -16.64 -20.86
N GLY A 71 -7.23 -15.58 -21.63
CA GLY A 71 -7.55 -14.24 -21.13
C GLY A 71 -6.31 -13.35 -21.03
N HIS A 72 -6.54 -12.04 -20.96
CA HIS A 72 -5.47 -11.04 -20.91
C HIS A 72 -5.73 -10.03 -19.80
N PHE A 73 -4.66 -9.63 -19.10
CA PHE A 73 -4.77 -8.67 -18.02
C PHE A 73 -5.05 -7.25 -18.55
N GLY A 74 -5.96 -6.55 -17.86
CA GLY A 74 -6.05 -5.10 -17.89
C GLY A 74 -5.74 -4.55 -16.51
N PHE A 75 -5.39 -3.26 -16.41
CA PHE A 75 -5.22 -2.58 -15.12
C PHE A 75 -6.17 -1.39 -15.01
N ILE A 76 -6.58 -1.09 -13.78
CA ILE A 76 -7.34 0.12 -13.43
C ILE A 76 -6.42 1.04 -12.64
N LYS A 77 -6.24 2.27 -13.11
CA LYS A 77 -5.43 3.28 -12.43
C LYS A 77 -6.31 4.07 -11.45
N PHE A 78 -6.07 3.87 -10.15
CA PHE A 78 -6.78 4.65 -9.13
C PHE A 78 -6.27 6.09 -9.09
N PRO A 79 -7.16 7.10 -8.95
CA PRO A 79 -6.75 8.50 -8.84
C PRO A 79 -6.04 8.82 -7.50
N PHE A 80 -6.17 7.94 -6.51
CA PHE A 80 -5.52 8.04 -5.20
C PHE A 80 -5.05 6.67 -4.69
N THR A 81 -4.10 6.66 -3.76
CA THR A 81 -3.58 5.43 -3.15
C THR A 81 -4.60 4.78 -2.22
N ILE A 82 -4.96 3.52 -2.49
CA ILE A 82 -5.82 2.69 -1.63
C ILE A 82 -4.93 1.75 -0.81
N LEU A 83 -5.10 1.73 0.52
CA LEU A 83 -4.44 0.74 1.37
C LEU A 83 -5.15 -0.61 1.27
N HIS A 84 -4.40 -1.65 0.89
CA HIS A 84 -4.93 -3.01 0.84
C HIS A 84 -5.29 -3.51 2.25
N PRO A 85 -6.55 -3.95 2.51
CA PRO A 85 -7.03 -4.27 3.86
C PRO A 85 -6.15 -5.29 4.62
N TYR A 86 -5.60 -6.28 3.92
CA TYR A 86 -4.74 -7.31 4.50
C TYR A 86 -3.45 -6.73 5.13
N PHE A 87 -2.85 -5.71 4.49
CA PHE A 87 -1.58 -5.14 4.94
C PHE A 87 -1.72 -4.09 6.04
N LEU A 88 -2.94 -3.68 6.42
CA LEU A 88 -3.16 -2.65 7.44
C LEU A 88 -2.46 -2.99 8.76
N SER A 89 -2.44 -4.26 9.16
CA SER A 89 -1.78 -4.71 10.40
C SER A 89 -0.25 -4.52 10.34
N ASP A 90 0.36 -4.78 9.19
CA ASP A 90 1.80 -4.68 8.99
C ASP A 90 2.25 -3.24 8.74
N ILE A 91 1.43 -2.44 8.06
CA ILE A 91 1.59 -0.99 7.96
C ILE A 91 1.58 -0.36 9.37
N ALA A 92 0.66 -0.76 10.25
CA ALA A 92 0.65 -0.29 11.63
C ALA A 92 1.92 -0.70 12.41
N LYS A 93 2.44 -1.93 12.21
CA LYS A 93 3.74 -2.36 12.80
C LYS A 93 4.90 -1.52 12.27
N LEU A 94 4.96 -1.28 10.96
CA LEU A 94 5.99 -0.47 10.30
C LEU A 94 5.97 0.99 10.76
N LEU A 95 4.80 1.61 10.87
CA LEU A 95 4.65 2.98 11.38
C LEU A 95 5.11 3.11 12.84
N ASN A 96 4.99 2.04 13.65
CA ASN A 96 5.55 2.00 15.00
C ASN A 96 7.08 1.84 15.02
N SER A 97 7.69 1.17 14.03
CA SER A 97 9.14 0.97 13.94
C SER A 97 9.89 2.16 13.36
N ILE A 98 9.21 3.13 12.72
CA ILE A 98 9.82 4.35 12.15
C ILE A 98 9.37 5.65 12.87
N CYS A 99 10.13 6.73 12.71
CA CYS A 99 9.68 8.07 13.06
C CYS A 99 8.87 8.66 11.88
N PRO A 100 7.59 9.03 12.04
CA PRO A 100 6.79 9.52 10.92
C PRO A 100 7.25 10.89 10.39
N LYS A 101 8.00 11.69 11.19
CA LYS A 101 8.51 13.00 10.74
C LYS A 101 9.82 12.92 9.95
N CYS A 102 10.78 12.11 10.37
CA CYS A 102 12.10 12.01 9.72
C CYS A 102 12.35 10.68 9.01
N LYS A 103 11.38 9.75 9.01
CA LYS A 103 11.39 8.46 8.31
C LYS A 103 12.50 7.48 8.73
N THR A 104 13.29 7.80 9.76
CA THR A 104 14.33 6.94 10.30
C THR A 104 13.74 5.82 11.15
N ILE A 105 14.41 4.66 11.16
CA ILE A 105 14.07 3.53 12.04
C ILE A 105 14.30 3.95 13.50
N ARG A 106 13.31 3.71 14.36
CA ARG A 106 13.43 3.86 15.81
C ARG A 106 14.34 2.77 16.33
N LYS A 107 15.58 3.13 16.66
CA LYS A 107 16.47 2.23 17.42
C LYS A 107 15.80 1.93 18.76
N GLU A 108 15.48 0.66 18.99
CA GLU A 108 15.23 0.15 20.33
C GLU A 108 16.50 0.34 21.15
N ARG A 109 16.36 0.61 22.45
CA ARG A 109 17.52 0.82 23.33
C ARG A 109 18.17 -0.52 23.68
N GLN A 110 18.92 -1.09 22.73
CA GLN A 110 19.91 -2.11 23.07
C GLN A 110 20.93 -1.49 24.03
N LYS A 111 21.01 -2.06 25.24
CA LYS A 111 22.07 -1.75 26.20
C LYS A 111 23.35 -2.45 25.73
N GLY A 112 24.12 -1.84 24.83
CA GLY A 112 25.42 -2.38 24.43
C GLY A 112 25.99 -1.82 23.13
N ALA A 113 27.27 -1.45 23.20
CA ALA A 113 28.29 -1.40 22.15
C ALA A 113 27.96 -0.89 20.72
N GLY A 114 28.64 0.20 20.34
CA GLY A 114 29.47 0.21 19.13
C GLY A 114 28.86 0.61 17.78
N SER A 115 29.37 1.71 17.20
CA SER A 115 29.51 2.03 15.75
C SER A 115 28.54 1.34 14.78
N SER A 116 27.65 2.00 14.02
CA SER A 116 27.97 3.08 13.07
C SER A 116 26.65 3.61 12.42
N ARG A 117 26.59 4.41 11.33
CA ARG A 117 27.57 5.24 10.57
C ARG A 117 27.18 6.74 10.74
N LYS A 118 27.77 7.68 9.97
CA LYS A 118 27.46 9.12 10.01
C LYS A 118 26.38 9.54 9.00
N GLU A 119 25.26 10.05 9.49
CA GLU A 119 24.55 11.21 8.92
C GLU A 119 24.28 12.17 10.08
N GLN A 120 24.41 13.48 9.89
CA GLN A 120 24.17 14.42 10.99
C GLN A 120 22.72 14.29 11.47
N PRO A 121 22.46 14.05 12.77
CA PRO A 121 21.11 13.89 13.25
C PRO A 121 20.41 15.24 13.14
N ARG A 122 19.61 15.44 12.09
CA ARG A 122 18.52 16.43 12.10
C ARG A 122 17.78 16.21 13.40
N VAL A 123 17.83 17.18 14.32
CA VAL A 123 17.37 17.03 15.70
C VAL A 123 15.85 16.89 15.71
N CYS A 124 15.38 15.67 15.47
CA CYS A 124 13.98 15.38 15.32
C CYS A 124 13.34 15.37 16.69
N LYS A 125 12.44 16.34 16.93
CA LYS A 125 11.70 16.49 18.20
C LYS A 125 11.05 15.18 18.68
N TYR A 126 10.61 14.33 17.75
CA TYR A 126 9.98 13.02 18.03
C TYR A 126 10.97 11.87 18.32
N CYS A 127 12.25 12.02 17.94
CA CYS A 127 13.30 11.02 18.19
C CYS A 127 14.09 11.33 19.46
N VAL A 128 14.36 12.62 19.72
CA VAL A 128 15.17 13.07 20.86
C VAL A 128 14.28 13.26 22.08
N ARG A 129 14.59 12.56 23.17
CA ARG A 129 13.90 12.73 24.46
C ARG A 129 14.43 13.98 25.18
N ASN A 130 14.08 15.16 24.69
CA ASN A 130 14.42 16.44 25.34
C ASN A 130 13.44 16.72 26.50
N PRO A 131 13.90 16.87 27.76
CA PRO A 131 13.01 17.21 28.88
C PRO A 131 12.42 18.64 28.80
N ALA A 132 13.10 19.57 28.12
CA ALA A 132 12.64 20.96 27.96
C ALA A 132 11.55 21.10 26.88
N GLN A 133 11.63 20.32 25.80
CA GLN A 133 10.68 20.38 24.68
C GLN A 133 9.95 19.04 24.54
N TRP A 134 8.75 18.95 25.11
CA TRP A 134 7.99 17.70 25.29
C TRP A 134 7.27 17.26 24.00
N TYR A 135 7.78 16.23 23.34
CA TYR A 135 7.12 15.52 22.25
C TYR A 135 6.97 14.05 22.64
N PRO A 136 5.77 13.59 23.01
CA PRO A 136 5.55 12.19 23.36
C PRO A 136 5.66 11.27 22.14
N ARG A 137 5.75 9.96 22.37
CA ARG A 137 5.79 8.97 21.30
C ARG A 137 4.38 8.68 20.78
N MET A 138 4.25 8.67 19.46
CA MET A 138 3.10 8.10 18.76
C MET A 138 3.16 6.58 18.77
N ARG A 139 1.97 5.98 18.91
CA ARG A 139 1.69 4.56 18.77
C ARG A 139 0.57 4.38 17.77
N PHE A 140 0.82 3.60 16.73
CA PHE A 140 -0.16 3.26 15.69
C PHE A 140 -0.87 1.95 16.06
N LYS A 141 -2.17 1.87 15.84
CA LYS A 141 -3.02 0.70 16.10
C LYS A 141 -4.06 0.57 14.99
N LEU A 142 -4.72 -0.57 14.91
CA LEU A 142 -5.97 -0.68 14.14
C LEU A 142 -7.16 -0.27 15.01
N SER A 143 -8.14 0.36 14.41
CA SER A 143 -9.46 0.53 15.03
C SER A 143 -10.17 -0.81 15.12
N SER A 144 -10.84 -1.08 16.24
CA SER A 144 -12.06 -1.89 16.22
C SER A 144 -13.02 -1.24 15.22
N LYS A 145 -13.66 -2.04 14.36
CA LYS A 145 -14.49 -1.59 13.21
C LYS A 145 -15.21 -0.26 13.47
N ASP A 146 -15.01 0.70 12.58
CA ASP A 146 -15.72 1.97 12.64
C ASP A 146 -17.22 1.81 12.31
N LEU A 147 -18.00 2.89 12.40
CA LEU A 147 -19.44 2.91 12.10
C LEU A 147 -19.76 2.51 10.65
N SER A 148 -18.78 2.51 9.74
CA SER A 148 -18.90 2.03 8.35
C SER A 148 -18.42 0.59 8.16
N GLY A 149 -18.06 -0.11 9.25
CA GLY A 149 -17.54 -1.47 9.25
C GLY A 149 -16.08 -1.60 8.80
N LYS A 150 -15.40 -0.49 8.51
CA LYS A 150 -14.05 -0.48 7.96
C LYS A 150 -13.00 -0.51 9.07
N THR A 151 -11.82 -1.01 8.72
CA THR A 151 -10.65 -1.03 9.62
C THR A 151 -9.74 0.13 9.22
N ALA A 152 -9.55 1.08 10.12
CA ALA A 152 -8.66 2.23 9.91
C ALA A 152 -7.42 2.15 10.82
N ILE A 153 -6.33 2.81 10.42
CA ILE A 153 -5.16 2.96 11.29
C ILE A 153 -5.38 4.19 12.17
N ILE A 154 -5.33 4.00 13.49
CA ILE A 154 -5.40 5.09 14.47
C ILE A 154 -3.97 5.39 14.95
N VAL A 155 -3.62 6.66 15.04
CA VAL A 155 -2.46 7.11 15.80
C VAL A 155 -2.91 7.69 17.15
N GLU A 156 -2.37 7.12 18.22
CA GLU A 156 -2.58 7.57 19.59
C GLU A 156 -1.25 7.99 20.22
N ILE A 157 -1.31 8.81 21.25
CA ILE A 157 -0.15 9.20 22.04
C ILE A 157 0.01 8.23 23.21
N ASP A 158 1.23 7.79 23.52
CA ASP A 158 1.47 6.87 24.63
C ASP A 158 1.31 7.57 25.99
N GLU A 159 0.10 7.52 26.54
CA GLU A 159 -0.29 8.20 27.78
C GLU A 159 0.46 7.68 29.02
N LYS A 160 1.14 6.51 28.96
CA LYS A 160 2.01 6.03 30.05
C LYS A 160 3.21 6.96 30.31
N LEU A 161 3.52 7.85 29.37
CA LEU A 161 4.53 8.90 29.52
C LEU A 161 3.91 10.28 29.85
N SER A 162 2.58 10.42 29.80
CA SER A 162 1.90 11.70 30.04
C SER A 162 1.91 12.05 31.53
N LYS A 163 2.76 13.00 31.92
CA LYS A 163 2.58 13.72 33.19
C LYS A 163 1.26 14.49 33.09
N LYS A 164 0.30 14.19 33.98
CA LYS A 164 -1.16 14.46 33.88
C LYS A 164 -1.65 15.87 33.45
N ASN A 165 -0.79 16.88 33.31
CA ASN A 165 -1.16 18.28 33.04
C ASN A 165 -0.36 18.98 31.91
N LYS A 166 0.25 18.25 30.95
CA LYS A 166 0.96 18.89 29.82
C LYS A 166 0.14 18.94 28.53
N LYS A 167 -0.23 20.15 28.08
CA LYS A 167 -0.78 20.40 26.72
C LYS A 167 0.23 19.93 25.66
N LEU A 168 -0.26 19.39 24.55
CA LEU A 168 0.56 19.07 23.39
C LEU A 168 1.08 20.35 22.71
N PRO A 169 2.28 20.33 22.11
CA PRO A 169 2.72 21.38 21.21
C PRO A 169 1.75 21.55 20.04
N ASP A 170 1.43 22.78 19.65
CA ASP A 170 0.44 23.04 18.59
C ASP A 170 0.92 22.54 17.20
N ASP A 171 2.24 22.43 16.97
CA ASP A 171 2.85 21.84 15.77
C ASP A 171 2.93 20.31 15.79
N TYR A 172 2.51 19.63 16.88
CA TYR A 172 2.70 18.18 17.08
C TYR A 172 2.02 17.33 16.01
N TRP A 173 0.88 17.76 15.48
CA TRP A 173 0.19 17.06 14.40
C TRP A 173 0.51 17.61 13.00
N GLY A 174 1.31 18.68 12.89
CA GLY A 174 1.55 19.44 11.64
C GLY A 174 2.36 18.73 10.55
N PHE A 175 2.60 17.43 10.65
CA PHE A 175 3.14 16.59 9.58
C PHE A 175 2.12 15.59 9.02
N ILE A 176 0.96 15.43 9.68
CA ILE A 176 -0.18 14.68 9.17
C ILE A 176 -1.02 15.69 8.38
N PRO A 177 -1.23 15.49 7.07
CA PRO A 177 -2.13 16.36 6.30
C PRO A 177 -3.52 16.41 6.94
N PHE A 178 -4.17 17.57 6.88
CA PHE A 178 -5.57 17.68 7.24
C PHE A 178 -6.43 16.89 6.24
N ASP A 179 -7.46 16.24 6.76
CA ASP A 179 -8.51 15.57 6.00
C ASP A 179 -9.86 15.98 6.58
N ALA A 180 -10.77 16.43 5.72
CA ALA A 180 -12.09 16.91 6.12
C ALA A 180 -12.99 15.80 6.70
N GLN A 181 -12.71 14.53 6.42
CA GLN A 181 -13.44 13.38 7.01
C GLN A 181 -13.08 13.12 8.48
N GLN A 182 -12.10 13.83 9.06
CA GLN A 182 -11.68 13.65 10.46
C GLN A 182 -12.54 14.43 11.47
N GLU A 183 -13.87 14.26 11.45
CA GLU A 183 -14.76 14.88 12.46
C GLU A 183 -14.40 14.45 13.91
N GLU A 184 -13.89 13.22 14.12
CA GLU A 184 -13.47 12.74 15.46
C GLU A 184 -12.25 13.52 16.03
N ASN A 185 -11.49 14.26 15.22
CA ASN A 185 -10.31 15.03 15.68
C ASN A 185 -10.66 16.06 16.75
N SER A 186 -11.84 16.67 16.67
CA SER A 186 -12.27 17.75 17.57
C SER A 186 -12.55 17.27 19.00
N VAL A 187 -12.75 15.96 19.19
CA VAL A 187 -13.18 15.37 20.47
C VAL A 187 -12.00 14.84 21.28
N LYS A 188 -10.88 14.44 20.64
CA LYS A 188 -9.74 13.77 21.31
C LYS A 188 -8.39 14.28 20.79
N PRO A 189 -7.78 15.32 21.38
CA PRO A 189 -6.51 15.89 20.88
C PRO A 189 -5.30 14.93 20.92
N ASN A 190 -5.40 13.84 21.70
CA ASN A 190 -4.38 12.78 21.83
C ASN A 190 -4.47 11.68 20.76
N ARG A 191 -5.46 11.72 19.86
CA ARG A 191 -5.77 10.65 18.91
C ARG A 191 -6.17 11.20 17.54
N LYS A 192 -5.73 10.55 16.46
CA LYS A 192 -6.23 10.79 15.09
C LYS A 192 -6.47 9.48 14.35
N VAL A 193 -7.49 9.45 13.50
CA VAL A 193 -7.72 8.37 12.53
C VAL A 193 -7.01 8.73 11.22
N LEU A 194 -6.22 7.80 10.67
CA LEU A 194 -5.51 7.99 9.40
C LEU A 194 -6.37 7.45 8.26
N SER A 195 -6.91 8.37 7.48
CA SER A 195 -7.52 8.15 6.16
C SER A 195 -6.47 8.32 5.06
N CYS A 196 -6.69 7.65 3.94
CA CYS A 196 -6.05 8.04 2.68
C CYS A 196 -6.81 9.23 2.11
N LYS A 197 -6.09 10.22 1.58
CA LYS A 197 -6.71 11.29 0.81
C LYS A 197 -7.47 10.68 -0.37
N GLN A 198 -8.76 11.00 -0.44
CA GLN A 198 -9.62 10.78 -1.59
C GLN A 198 -9.57 12.01 -2.52
#